data_AF-A0A378ALK6-F1
#
_entry.id   AF-A0A378ALK6-F1
#
_cell.length_a   1.000
_cell.length_b   1.000
_cell.length_c   1.000
_cell.angle_alpha   90.00
_cell.angle_beta   90.00
_cell.angle_gamma   90.00
#
_symmetry.space_group_name_H-M   'P 1'
#
loop_
_entity.id
_entity.type
_entity.pdbx_description
1 polymer ?
#
loop_
_entity_poly.entity_id
_entity_poly.type
_entity_poly.pdbx_seq_one_letter_code
_entity_poly.pdbx_strand_id
1 'polypeptide(L)'
;MLPEIARRGGSFIGLNPIHALYPANPESASPYSPSSRRWLNVIYIDVNAVEDFQRSEEAQAWWQSPATQQALQAARETDDVDYTAVTTLKMTALRMAWKQFSRREDEQMTAFREFVLREGESLYWQAAFDALHAWQVQQDPLRWGWPAWPKAFQDIDSPEVKAFCVEHEDDVSFYLWLQWLAWSQFAACWETSQRDGMPIGLYRDLAVGVAEGGSETWCDRELYCLKASRRRAAGYSGPAGPELGPAADGSAYHCRPRL
;
A
#
# COMPACT_ATOMS: atom_id res chain seq x y z
N MET A 1 2.56 21.79 3.25
CA MET A 1 2.19 22.07 1.83
C MET A 1 0.76 22.59 1.71
N LEU A 2 -0.27 21.83 2.11
CA LEU A 2 -1.69 22.26 2.01
C LEU A 2 -1.98 23.68 2.52
N PRO A 3 -1.63 24.06 3.77
CA PRO A 3 -1.90 25.41 4.27
C PRO A 3 -1.15 26.52 3.53
N GLU A 4 -0.06 26.17 2.85
CA GLU A 4 0.72 27.10 2.04
C GLU A 4 0.07 27.39 0.68
N ILE A 5 -0.53 26.37 0.07
CA ILE A 5 -1.26 26.47 -1.20
C ILE A 5 -2.56 27.23 -0.96
N ALA A 6 -3.31 26.88 0.09
CA ALA A 6 -4.55 27.56 0.46
C ALA A 6 -4.33 29.05 0.73
N ARG A 7 -3.31 29.42 1.53
CA ARG A 7 -2.96 30.82 1.81
C ARG A 7 -2.60 31.64 0.57
N ARG A 8 -2.21 30.99 -0.53
CA ARG A 8 -1.92 31.64 -1.82
C ARG A 8 -3.09 31.60 -2.80
N GLY A 9 -4.27 31.20 -2.35
CA GLY A 9 -5.48 31.11 -3.18
C GLY A 9 -5.57 29.85 -4.05
N GLY A 10 -4.70 28.86 -3.83
CA GLY A 10 -4.79 27.57 -4.52
C GLY A 10 -6.01 26.78 -4.08
N SER A 11 -6.71 26.16 -5.03
CA SER A 11 -7.99 25.48 -4.76
C SER A 11 -7.89 23.98 -4.50
N PHE A 12 -6.76 23.34 -4.88
CA PHE A 12 -6.50 21.92 -4.63
C PHE A 12 -5.02 21.57 -4.74
N ILE A 13 -4.68 20.36 -4.30
CA ILE A 13 -3.45 19.63 -4.67
C ILE A 13 -3.85 18.38 -5.46
N GLY A 14 -3.27 18.22 -6.65
CA GLY A 14 -3.41 17.01 -7.47
C GLY A 14 -2.37 15.97 -7.07
N LEU A 15 -2.79 14.70 -7.01
CA LEU A 15 -1.94 13.57 -6.62
C LEU A 15 -1.84 12.57 -7.77
N ASN A 16 -0.68 11.93 -7.87
CA ASN A 16 -0.57 10.65 -8.58
C ASN A 16 -1.50 9.60 -7.92
N PRO A 17 -1.74 8.46 -8.59
CA PRO A 17 -2.47 7.38 -7.94
C PRO A 17 -1.72 6.91 -6.69
N ILE A 18 -2.43 6.84 -5.56
CA ILE A 18 -1.90 6.44 -4.25
C ILE A 18 -2.39 5.04 -3.84
N HIS A 19 -2.65 4.20 -4.85
CA HIS A 19 -3.14 2.83 -4.71
C HIS A 19 -2.13 1.92 -4.02
N ALA A 20 -2.60 0.89 -3.32
CA ALA A 20 -1.74 -0.09 -2.68
C ALA A 20 -0.80 -0.75 -3.70
N LEU A 21 0.50 -0.71 -3.40
CA LEU A 21 1.57 -1.36 -4.16
C LEU A 21 2.06 -2.60 -3.39
N TYR A 22 3.38 -2.82 -3.33
CA TYR A 22 4.00 -4.02 -2.77
C TYR A 22 5.06 -3.65 -1.73
N PRO A 23 4.75 -3.60 -0.43
CA PRO A 23 5.75 -3.34 0.61
C PRO A 23 6.90 -4.38 0.61
N ALA A 24 6.59 -5.62 0.20
CA ALA A 24 7.55 -6.71 0.05
C ALA A 24 8.41 -6.62 -1.22
N ASN A 25 8.03 -5.78 -2.20
CA ASN A 25 8.76 -5.54 -3.44
C ASN A 25 8.74 -4.04 -3.79
N PRO A 26 9.41 -3.20 -2.99
CA PRO A 26 9.22 -1.75 -3.01
C PRO A 26 9.70 -1.08 -4.31
N GLU A 27 10.61 -1.71 -5.06
CA GLU A 27 11.10 -1.22 -6.35
C GLU A 27 10.04 -1.33 -7.46
N SER A 28 8.98 -2.13 -7.27
CA SER A 28 7.80 -2.14 -8.15
C SER A 28 6.91 -0.93 -7.83
N ALA A 29 7.44 0.26 -8.12
CA ALA A 29 6.95 1.54 -7.62
C ALA A 29 5.98 2.27 -8.58
N SER A 30 5.61 1.66 -9.71
CA SER A 30 4.68 2.28 -10.65
C SER A 30 3.28 2.42 -10.04
N PRO A 31 2.74 3.66 -9.89
CA PRO A 31 1.39 3.86 -9.36
C PRO A 31 0.28 3.39 -10.31
N TYR A 32 0.64 3.00 -11.53
CA TYR A 32 -0.28 2.52 -12.57
C TYR A 32 -0.30 1.00 -12.72
N SER A 33 0.53 0.27 -11.95
CA SER A 33 0.49 -1.19 -11.82
C SER A 33 0.17 -1.60 -10.36
N PRO A 34 -0.93 -1.11 -9.76
CA PRO A 34 -1.18 -1.34 -8.34
C PRO A 34 -1.61 -2.77 -8.01
N SER A 35 -1.34 -3.17 -6.78
CA SER A 35 -1.86 -4.41 -6.18
C SER A 35 -3.39 -4.36 -6.02
N SER A 36 -3.90 -3.23 -5.53
CA SER A 36 -5.32 -2.92 -5.52
C SER A 36 -5.57 -1.41 -5.66
N ARG A 37 -6.65 -1.04 -6.37
CA ARG A 37 -7.13 0.34 -6.48
C ARG A 37 -8.07 0.77 -5.35
N ARG A 38 -8.44 -0.18 -4.46
CA ARG A 38 -9.30 0.09 -3.29
C ARG A 38 -8.50 0.59 -2.09
N TRP A 39 -7.28 0.09 -1.94
CA TRP A 39 -6.42 0.31 -0.77
C TRP A 39 -5.29 1.28 -1.07
N LEU A 40 -4.60 1.74 -0.03
CA LEU A 40 -3.62 2.83 -0.11
C LEU A 40 -2.18 2.31 -0.07
N ASN A 41 -1.28 3.05 -0.73
CA ASN A 41 0.15 2.82 -0.62
C ASN A 41 0.67 3.22 0.77
N VAL A 42 1.01 2.22 1.58
CA VAL A 42 1.46 2.40 2.97
C VAL A 42 2.82 3.11 3.07
N ILE A 43 3.58 3.24 1.97
CA ILE A 43 4.83 4.01 1.98
C ILE A 43 4.58 5.50 2.29
N TYR A 44 3.36 6.01 2.06
CA TYR A 44 3.02 7.41 2.34
C TYR A 44 2.70 7.70 3.80
N ILE A 45 2.64 6.69 4.67
CA ILE A 45 2.44 6.90 6.11
C ILE A 45 3.57 7.80 6.64
N ASP A 46 3.20 8.92 7.23
CA ASP A 46 4.09 9.75 8.03
C ASP A 46 4.26 9.09 9.40
N VAL A 47 5.38 8.38 9.56
CA VAL A 47 5.72 7.68 10.80
C VAL A 47 5.90 8.65 11.96
N ASN A 48 6.28 9.90 11.70
CA ASN A 48 6.43 10.91 12.75
C ASN A 48 5.09 11.26 13.40
N ALA A 49 3.97 11.09 12.69
CA ALA A 49 2.63 11.35 13.20
C ALA A 49 2.03 10.14 13.96
N VAL A 50 2.74 9.01 14.02
CA VAL A 50 2.25 7.81 14.72
C VAL A 50 2.62 7.89 16.20
N GLU A 51 1.61 8.04 17.07
CA GLU A 51 1.79 8.21 18.51
C GLU A 51 2.57 7.04 19.14
N ASP A 52 2.28 5.80 18.75
CA ASP A 52 2.97 4.60 19.27
C ASP A 52 4.44 4.51 18.82
N PHE A 53 4.81 5.13 17.70
CA PHE A 53 6.22 5.26 17.33
C PHE A 53 6.94 6.24 18.28
N GLN A 54 6.30 7.38 18.60
CA GLN A 54 6.86 8.38 19.51
C GLN A 54 7.01 7.84 20.95
N ARG A 55 6.09 6.99 21.38
CA ARG A 55 6.04 6.44 22.76
C ARG A 55 6.81 5.14 22.95
N SER A 56 7.20 4.45 21.89
CA SER A 56 7.91 3.17 21.98
C SER A 56 9.37 3.39 22.32
N GLU A 57 9.81 2.96 23.50
CA GLU A 57 11.23 3.02 23.91
C GLU A 57 12.13 2.26 22.92
N GLU A 58 11.68 1.10 22.43
CA GLU A 58 12.37 0.30 21.41
C GLU A 58 12.54 1.13 20.12
N ALA A 59 11.46 1.75 19.64
CA ALA A 59 11.48 2.56 18.42
C ALA A 59 12.34 3.81 18.56
N GLN A 60 12.29 4.49 19.72
CA GLN A 60 13.10 5.68 19.98
C GLN A 60 14.59 5.35 20.11
N ALA A 61 14.94 4.25 20.76
CA ALA A 61 16.33 3.78 20.82
C ALA A 61 16.88 3.43 19.43
N TRP A 62 16.08 2.73 18.62
CA TRP A 62 16.42 2.45 17.22
C TRP A 62 16.57 3.74 16.40
N TRP A 63 15.62 4.68 16.52
CA TRP A 63 15.62 5.95 15.80
C TRP A 63 16.85 6.80 16.11
N GLN A 64 17.26 6.87 17.38
CA GLN A 64 18.40 7.66 17.83
C GLN A 64 19.75 6.99 17.52
N SER A 65 19.76 5.73 17.08
CA SER A 65 21.01 5.04 16.76
C SER A 65 21.75 5.70 15.58
N PRO A 66 23.09 5.78 15.63
CA PRO A 66 23.88 6.37 14.53
C PRO A 66 23.64 5.68 13.19
N ALA A 67 23.46 4.35 13.19
CA ALA A 67 23.20 3.58 11.97
C ALA A 67 21.87 3.99 11.30
N THR A 68 20.81 4.16 12.09
CA THR A 68 19.50 4.57 11.55
C THR A 68 19.52 6.01 11.07
N GLN A 69 20.17 6.92 11.81
CA GLN A 69 20.33 8.31 11.37
C GLN A 69 21.16 8.42 10.08
N GLN A 70 22.21 7.61 9.94
CA GLN A 70 23.01 7.55 8.72
C GLN A 70 22.20 7.01 7.54
N ALA A 71 21.45 5.92 7.72
CA ALA A 71 20.60 5.35 6.68
C ALA A 71 19.49 6.32 6.24
N LEU A 72 18.87 7.02 7.19
CA LEU A 72 17.90 8.07 6.92
C LEU A 72 18.51 9.22 6.12
N GLN A 73 19.69 9.69 6.53
CA GLN A 73 20.36 10.79 5.85
C GLN A 73 20.69 10.40 4.40
N ALA A 74 21.26 9.21 4.20
CA ALA A 74 21.55 8.69 2.87
C ALA A 74 20.29 8.64 1.99
N ALA A 75 19.17 8.12 2.50
CA ALA A 75 17.90 8.05 1.77
C ALA A 75 17.25 9.43 1.49
N ARG A 76 17.66 10.49 2.20
CA ARG A 76 17.17 11.86 1.99
C ARG A 76 18.06 12.70 1.08
N GLU A 77 19.33 12.32 0.94
CA GLU A 77 20.33 13.04 0.14
C GLU A 77 20.38 12.58 -1.32
N THR A 78 19.72 11.48 -1.68
CA THR A 78 19.61 11.03 -3.06
C THR A 78 18.68 11.94 -3.89
N ASP A 79 19.03 12.16 -5.16
CA ASP A 79 18.19 12.90 -6.12
C ASP A 79 16.92 12.10 -6.49
N ASP A 80 17.02 10.78 -6.50
CA ASP A 80 15.94 9.83 -6.76
C ASP A 80 15.43 9.19 -5.46
N VAL A 81 14.17 8.76 -5.45
CA VAL A 81 13.58 8.07 -4.30
C VAL A 81 14.15 6.65 -4.20
N ASP A 82 14.88 6.37 -3.13
CA ASP A 82 15.30 5.01 -2.77
C ASP A 82 14.12 4.28 -2.07
N TYR A 83 13.31 3.58 -2.85
CA TYR A 83 12.11 2.90 -2.37
C TYR A 83 12.44 1.80 -1.37
N THR A 84 13.48 1.01 -1.62
CA THR A 84 13.94 -0.04 -0.70
C THR A 84 14.38 0.54 0.64
N ALA A 85 15.24 1.56 0.66
CA ALA A 85 15.72 2.16 1.91
C ALA A 85 14.57 2.78 2.71
N VAL A 86 13.70 3.56 2.06
CA VAL A 86 12.56 4.21 2.71
C VAL A 86 11.57 3.17 3.26
N THR A 87 11.23 2.16 2.47
CA THR A 87 10.30 1.10 2.91
C THR A 87 10.87 0.32 4.08
N THR A 88 12.17 -0.02 4.03
CA THR A 88 12.85 -0.71 5.14
C THR A 88 12.77 0.11 6.42
N LEU A 89 13.16 1.38 6.39
CA LEU A 89 13.10 2.27 7.57
C LEU A 89 11.68 2.36 8.13
N LYS A 90 10.68 2.58 7.27
CA LYS A 90 9.28 2.73 7.70
C LYS A 90 8.70 1.43 8.25
N MET A 91 8.91 0.30 7.59
CA MET A 91 8.40 -1.00 8.07
C MET A 91 9.02 -1.38 9.40
N THR A 92 10.32 -1.16 9.59
CA THR A 92 11.00 -1.39 10.87
C THR A 92 10.39 -0.51 11.97
N ALA A 93 10.25 0.79 11.74
CA ALA A 93 9.66 1.72 12.71
C ALA A 93 8.20 1.36 13.05
N LEU A 94 7.38 1.09 12.04
CA LEU A 94 5.96 0.78 12.20
C LEU A 94 5.74 -0.56 12.88
N ARG A 95 6.62 -1.56 12.68
CA ARG A 95 6.54 -2.83 13.42
C ARG A 95 6.80 -2.63 14.91
N MET A 96 7.76 -1.78 15.29
CA MET A 96 7.98 -1.44 16.70
C MET A 96 6.82 -0.66 17.30
N ALA A 97 6.21 0.26 16.53
CA ALA A 97 5.00 0.97 16.94
C ALA A 97 3.80 0.02 17.10
N TRP A 98 3.63 -0.95 16.20
CA TRP A 98 2.56 -1.94 16.25
C TRP A 98 2.60 -2.77 17.53
N LYS A 99 3.78 -3.22 17.99
CA LYS A 99 3.92 -3.96 19.26
C LYS A 99 3.33 -3.20 20.45
N GLN A 100 3.34 -1.87 20.40
CA GLN A 100 2.73 -1.02 21.42
C GLN A 100 1.24 -0.80 21.15
N PHE A 101 0.87 -0.46 19.90
CA PHE A 101 -0.53 -0.24 19.53
C PHE A 101 -1.42 -1.47 19.77
N SER A 102 -0.93 -2.67 19.48
CA SER A 102 -1.69 -3.93 19.60
C SER A 102 -2.10 -4.27 21.04
N ARG A 103 -1.50 -3.60 22.03
CA ARG A 103 -1.80 -3.75 23.46
C ARG A 103 -2.74 -2.67 24.00
N ARG A 104 -3.17 -1.71 23.16
CA ARG A 104 -4.09 -0.65 23.57
C ARG A 104 -5.47 -1.21 23.87
N GLU A 105 -6.10 -0.61 24.88
CA GLU A 105 -7.49 -0.85 25.27
C GLU A 105 -8.23 0.49 25.36
N ASP A 106 -8.13 1.30 24.30
CA ASP A 106 -8.62 2.67 24.25
C ASP A 106 -9.48 2.96 23.00
N GLU A 107 -9.85 4.23 22.83
CA GLU A 107 -10.64 4.71 21.68
C GLU A 107 -9.91 4.50 20.34
N GLN A 108 -8.57 4.49 20.32
CA GLN A 108 -7.80 4.28 19.09
C GLN A 108 -7.89 2.82 18.64
N MET A 109 -7.74 1.86 19.56
CA MET A 109 -7.98 0.44 19.26
C MET A 109 -9.43 0.19 18.83
N THR A 110 -10.39 0.88 19.46
CA THR A 110 -11.81 0.79 19.08
C THR A 110 -12.03 1.30 17.65
N ALA A 111 -11.52 2.49 17.32
CA ALA A 111 -11.62 3.07 15.97
C ALA A 111 -10.95 2.20 14.89
N PHE A 112 -9.80 1.60 15.20
CA PHE A 112 -9.15 0.64 14.31
C PHE A 112 -10.02 -0.60 14.07
N ARG A 113 -10.58 -1.22 15.11
CA ARG A 113 -11.45 -2.39 14.97
C ARG A 113 -12.74 -2.07 14.22
N GLU A 114 -13.33 -0.90 14.44
CA GLU A 114 -14.49 -0.43 13.70
C GLU A 114 -14.16 -0.20 12.21
N PHE A 115 -13.00 0.37 11.91
CA PHE A 115 -12.52 0.49 10.53
C PHE A 115 -12.40 -0.88 9.87
N VAL A 116 -11.75 -1.85 10.53
CA VAL A 116 -11.60 -3.22 9.98
C VAL A 116 -12.96 -3.87 9.73
N LEU A 117 -13.89 -3.76 10.69
CA LEU A 117 -15.24 -4.31 10.54
C LEU A 117 -16.02 -3.65 9.39
N ARG A 118 -15.91 -2.32 9.25
CA ARG A 118 -16.61 -1.54 8.23
C ARG A 118 -16.12 -1.84 6.82
N GLU A 119 -14.81 -2.06 6.66
CA GLU A 119 -14.17 -2.30 5.37
C GLU A 119 -14.23 -3.78 4.92
N GLY A 120 -14.35 -4.71 5.88
CA GLY A 120 -14.69 -6.11 5.65
C GLY A 120 -13.65 -6.92 4.87
N GLU A 121 -14.12 -7.94 4.15
CA GLU A 121 -13.27 -8.95 3.50
C GLU A 121 -12.25 -8.36 2.51
N SER A 122 -12.63 -7.28 1.81
CA SER A 122 -11.72 -6.67 0.83
C SER A 122 -10.46 -6.12 1.51
N LEU A 123 -10.57 -5.58 2.72
CA LEU A 123 -9.43 -5.08 3.49
C LEU A 123 -8.62 -6.24 4.06
N TYR A 124 -9.32 -7.24 4.60
CA TYR A 124 -8.70 -8.44 5.13
C TYR A 124 -7.79 -9.12 4.09
N TRP A 125 -8.29 -9.32 2.87
CA TRP A 125 -7.50 -9.95 1.82
C TRP A 125 -6.35 -9.10 1.29
N GLN A 126 -6.43 -7.77 1.37
CA GLN A 126 -5.28 -6.91 1.11
C GLN A 126 -4.18 -7.12 2.15
N ALA A 127 -4.56 -7.11 3.43
CA ALA A 127 -3.60 -7.31 4.52
C ALA A 127 -3.01 -8.72 4.52
N ALA A 128 -3.82 -9.75 4.28
CA ALA A 128 -3.37 -11.12 4.13
C ALA A 128 -2.45 -11.30 2.93
N PHE A 129 -2.74 -10.63 1.80
CA PHE A 129 -1.84 -10.62 0.64
C PHE A 129 -0.48 -10.03 0.99
N ASP A 130 -0.43 -8.84 1.63
CA ASP A 130 0.84 -8.19 1.97
C ASP A 130 1.64 -8.99 3.01
N ALA A 131 0.95 -9.59 3.99
CA ALA A 131 1.56 -10.51 4.98
C ALA A 131 2.17 -11.73 4.31
N LEU A 132 1.40 -12.40 3.44
CA LEU A 132 1.87 -13.57 2.70
C LEU A 132 2.99 -13.19 1.73
N HIS A 133 2.90 -12.05 1.05
CA HIS A 133 3.93 -11.60 0.13
C HIS A 133 5.26 -11.35 0.85
N ALA A 134 5.23 -10.67 2.00
CA ALA A 134 6.40 -10.45 2.84
C ALA A 134 7.04 -11.76 3.34
N TRP A 135 6.23 -12.79 3.61
CA TRP A 135 6.73 -14.13 3.93
C TRP A 135 7.32 -14.85 2.70
N GLN A 136 6.66 -14.75 1.53
CA GLN A 136 7.09 -15.40 0.30
C GLN A 136 8.46 -14.88 -0.19
N VAL A 137 8.72 -13.58 -0.14
CA VAL A 137 9.99 -12.99 -0.60
C VAL A 137 11.19 -13.36 0.28
N GLN A 138 10.96 -13.70 1.56
CA GLN A 138 12.01 -14.22 2.44
C GLN A 138 12.48 -15.62 2.02
N GLN A 139 11.57 -16.41 1.43
CA GLN A 139 11.88 -17.75 0.93
C GLN A 139 12.52 -17.70 -0.47
N ASP A 140 12.04 -16.79 -1.32
CA ASP A 140 12.58 -16.56 -2.66
C ASP A 140 12.29 -15.12 -3.11
N PRO A 141 13.33 -14.26 -3.24
CA PRO A 141 13.18 -12.87 -3.67
C PRO A 141 12.55 -12.69 -5.05
N LEU A 142 12.51 -13.73 -5.90
CA LEU A 142 11.88 -13.69 -7.22
C LEU A 142 10.35 -13.79 -7.19
N ARG A 143 9.74 -13.98 -6.00
CA ARG A 143 8.29 -14.06 -5.82
C ARG A 143 7.64 -12.67 -5.84
N TRP A 144 7.53 -12.11 -7.04
CA TRP A 144 7.01 -10.77 -7.30
C TRP A 144 5.51 -10.59 -7.01
N GLY A 145 4.71 -11.65 -7.06
CA GLY A 145 3.27 -11.64 -6.82
C GLY A 145 2.69 -13.06 -6.80
N TRP A 146 1.38 -13.19 -6.61
CA TRP A 146 0.75 -14.50 -6.41
C TRP A 146 0.99 -15.56 -7.50
N PRO A 147 1.14 -15.23 -8.82
CA PRO A 147 1.42 -16.23 -9.84
C PRO A 147 2.77 -16.94 -9.66
N ALA A 148 3.72 -16.27 -8.99
CA ALA A 148 5.05 -16.80 -8.70
C ALA A 148 5.11 -17.58 -7.36
N TRP A 149 4.03 -17.57 -6.58
CA TRP A 149 3.98 -18.34 -5.33
C TRP A 149 3.75 -19.84 -5.62
N PRO A 150 4.09 -20.73 -4.67
CA PRO A 150 3.68 -22.13 -4.76
C PRO A 150 2.17 -22.26 -4.95
N LYS A 151 1.74 -23.25 -5.74
CA LYS A 151 0.32 -23.43 -6.14
C LYS A 151 -0.66 -23.42 -4.95
N ALA A 152 -0.23 -23.96 -3.81
CA ALA A 152 -1.01 -23.97 -2.57
C ALA A 152 -1.39 -22.57 -2.06
N PHE A 153 -0.62 -21.53 -2.40
CA PHE A 153 -0.87 -20.16 -1.96
C PHE A 153 -1.55 -19.28 -3.02
N GLN A 154 -1.86 -19.82 -4.20
CA GLN A 154 -2.44 -19.05 -5.31
C GLN A 154 -3.97 -18.90 -5.22
N ASP A 155 -4.60 -19.62 -4.30
CA ASP A 155 -6.06 -19.61 -4.09
C ASP A 155 -6.36 -19.22 -2.64
N ILE A 156 -7.13 -18.14 -2.45
CA ILE A 156 -7.52 -17.64 -1.13
C ILE A 156 -8.32 -18.68 -0.33
N ASP A 157 -8.97 -19.61 -1.01
CA ASP A 157 -9.80 -20.64 -0.38
C ASP A 157 -9.03 -21.91 0.02
N SER A 158 -7.76 -22.00 -0.36
CA SER A 158 -6.91 -23.12 -0.03
C SER A 158 -6.74 -23.31 1.49
N PRO A 159 -6.59 -24.55 1.96
CA PRO A 159 -6.32 -24.80 3.36
C PRO A 159 -4.98 -24.19 3.81
N GLU A 160 -3.99 -24.09 2.93
CA GLU A 160 -2.68 -23.50 3.25
C GLU A 160 -2.74 -21.99 3.44
N VAL A 161 -3.52 -21.25 2.65
CA VAL A 161 -3.74 -19.81 2.89
C VAL A 161 -4.51 -19.59 4.18
N LYS A 162 -5.55 -20.40 4.43
CA LYS A 162 -6.33 -20.31 5.67
C LYS A 162 -5.46 -20.62 6.90
N ALA A 163 -4.61 -21.64 6.83
CA ALA A 163 -3.66 -21.97 7.89
C ALA A 163 -2.64 -20.84 8.10
N PHE A 164 -2.07 -20.30 7.01
CA PHE A 164 -1.14 -19.17 7.08
C PHE A 164 -1.77 -17.97 7.78
N CYS A 165 -2.99 -17.58 7.42
CA CYS A 165 -3.67 -16.44 8.04
C CYS A 165 -3.93 -16.61 9.55
N VAL A 166 -4.11 -17.86 10.02
CA VAL A 166 -4.25 -18.16 11.46
C VAL A 166 -2.89 -18.15 12.16
N GLU A 167 -1.88 -18.78 11.57
CA GLU A 167 -0.53 -18.84 12.13
C GLU A 167 0.15 -17.46 12.17
N HIS A 168 -0.18 -16.59 11.23
CA HIS A 168 0.37 -15.25 11.04
C HIS A 168 -0.66 -14.14 11.32
N GLU A 169 -1.61 -14.36 12.23
CA GLU A 169 -2.67 -13.39 12.55
C GLU A 169 -2.13 -12.00 12.95
N ASP A 170 -1.02 -11.95 13.69
CA ASP A 170 -0.37 -10.67 14.07
C ASP A 170 0.19 -9.92 12.85
N ASP A 171 0.73 -10.64 11.86
CA ASP A 171 1.20 -10.05 10.62
C ASP A 171 0.05 -9.50 9.79
N VAL A 172 -1.04 -10.25 9.65
CA VAL A 172 -2.25 -9.76 8.98
C VAL A 172 -2.79 -8.53 9.70
N SER A 173 -2.86 -8.56 11.04
CA SER A 173 -3.32 -7.44 11.87
C SER A 173 -2.44 -6.20 11.71
N PHE A 174 -1.13 -6.37 11.59
CA PHE A 174 -0.20 -5.29 11.29
C PHE A 174 -0.53 -4.61 9.95
N TYR A 175 -0.73 -5.37 8.87
CA TYR A 175 -1.06 -4.77 7.57
C TYR A 175 -2.46 -4.14 7.53
N LEU A 176 -3.43 -4.68 8.30
CA LEU A 176 -4.71 -4.02 8.54
C LEU A 176 -4.50 -2.64 9.19
N TRP A 177 -3.65 -2.58 10.21
CA TRP A 177 -3.32 -1.35 10.91
C TRP A 177 -2.62 -0.33 10.02
N LEU A 178 -1.72 -0.78 9.13
CA LEU A 178 -1.10 0.12 8.16
C LEU A 178 -2.12 0.78 7.22
N GLN A 179 -3.12 0.02 6.74
CA GLN A 179 -4.19 0.59 5.92
C GLN A 179 -5.04 1.58 6.71
N TRP A 180 -5.33 1.31 7.98
CA TRP A 180 -6.03 2.25 8.87
C TRP A 180 -5.23 3.53 9.09
N LEU A 181 -3.91 3.45 9.31
CA LEU A 181 -3.04 4.62 9.43
C LEU A 181 -3.01 5.45 8.15
N ALA A 182 -2.82 4.81 6.99
CA ALA A 182 -2.80 5.48 5.70
C ALA A 182 -4.14 6.19 5.42
N TRP A 183 -5.25 5.52 5.72
CA TRP A 183 -6.59 6.10 5.60
C TRP A 183 -6.77 7.30 6.54
N SER A 184 -6.40 7.16 7.82
CA SER A 184 -6.58 8.20 8.84
C SER A 184 -5.75 9.45 8.53
N GLN A 185 -4.50 9.28 8.09
CA GLN A 185 -3.63 10.39 7.74
C GLN A 185 -4.09 11.10 6.45
N PHE A 186 -4.60 10.35 5.47
CA PHE A 186 -5.18 10.95 4.27
C PHE A 186 -6.48 11.71 4.59
N ALA A 187 -7.31 11.19 5.50
CA ALA A 187 -8.49 11.88 6.01
C ALA A 187 -8.13 13.19 6.74
N ALA A 188 -7.07 13.20 7.56
CA ALA A 188 -6.60 14.42 8.21
C ALA A 188 -6.10 15.49 7.21
N CYS A 189 -5.48 15.07 6.10
CA CYS A 189 -5.11 15.97 5.00
C CYS A 189 -6.36 16.57 4.34
N TRP A 190 -7.38 15.75 4.10
CA TRP A 190 -8.67 16.20 3.59
C TRP A 190 -9.32 17.23 4.53
N GLU A 191 -9.44 16.93 5.82
CA GLU A 191 -10.02 17.84 6.81
C GLU A 191 -9.30 19.19 6.87
N THR A 192 -7.96 19.17 6.76
CA THR A 192 -7.15 20.40 6.69
C THR A 192 -7.52 21.22 5.46
N SER A 193 -7.66 20.59 4.29
CA SER A 193 -8.06 21.29 3.06
C SER A 193 -9.44 21.96 3.17
N GLN A 194 -10.39 21.31 3.85
CA GLN A 194 -11.73 21.84 4.07
C GLN A 194 -11.71 23.02 5.05
N ARG A 195 -10.97 22.89 6.15
CA ARG A 195 -10.79 23.96 7.14
C ARG A 195 -10.17 25.23 6.53
N ASP A 196 -9.24 25.05 5.59
CA ASP A 196 -8.56 26.14 4.91
C ASP A 196 -9.37 26.71 3.72
N GLY A 197 -10.61 26.26 3.52
CA GLY A 197 -11.53 26.81 2.53
C GLY A 197 -11.15 26.50 1.08
N MET A 198 -10.39 25.42 0.83
CA MET A 198 -10.03 24.99 -0.52
C MET A 198 -11.26 24.39 -1.22
N PRO A 199 -11.79 24.99 -2.33
CA PRO A 199 -13.05 24.55 -2.92
C PRO A 199 -13.06 23.11 -3.45
N ILE A 200 -11.89 22.58 -3.83
CA ILE A 200 -11.72 21.20 -4.29
C ILE A 200 -10.91 20.39 -3.26
N GLY A 201 -9.87 20.98 -2.65
CA GLY A 201 -9.08 20.37 -1.59
C GLY A 201 -8.07 19.35 -2.11
N LEU A 202 -8.46 18.07 -2.23
CA LEU A 202 -7.61 16.99 -2.72
C LEU A 202 -8.17 16.41 -4.02
N TYR A 203 -7.36 16.41 -5.08
CA TYR A 203 -7.70 15.82 -6.37
C TYR A 203 -6.93 14.51 -6.55
N ARG A 204 -7.66 13.38 -6.51
CA ARG A 204 -7.10 12.03 -6.63
C ARG A 204 -7.11 11.56 -8.08
N ASP A 205 -6.10 10.79 -8.44
CA ASP A 205 -6.03 10.04 -9.69
C ASP A 205 -6.38 8.56 -9.48
N LEU A 206 -7.18 8.00 -10.39
CA LEU A 206 -7.63 6.60 -10.37
C LEU A 206 -7.00 5.85 -11.54
N ALA A 207 -6.11 4.91 -11.23
CA ALA A 207 -5.44 4.09 -12.23
C ALA A 207 -6.47 3.24 -12.99
N VAL A 208 -6.13 2.98 -14.25
CA VAL A 208 -7.03 2.34 -15.21
C VAL A 208 -7.21 0.83 -14.92
N GLY A 209 -6.25 0.19 -14.25
CA GLY A 209 -6.27 -1.22 -13.91
C GLY A 209 -5.40 -1.55 -12.69
N VAL A 210 -5.26 -2.85 -12.43
CA VAL A 210 -4.41 -3.45 -11.39
C VAL A 210 -3.45 -4.43 -12.05
N ALA A 211 -2.32 -4.73 -11.42
CA ALA A 211 -1.40 -5.76 -11.91
C ALA A 211 -1.98 -7.17 -11.74
N GLU A 212 -1.62 -8.09 -12.64
CA GLU A 212 -2.10 -9.48 -12.67
C GLU A 212 -1.69 -10.32 -11.46
N GLY A 213 -0.64 -9.90 -10.74
CA GLY A 213 -0.14 -10.56 -9.55
C GLY A 213 -0.50 -9.87 -8.23
N GLY A 214 -1.35 -8.84 -8.28
CA GLY A 214 -1.79 -8.07 -7.11
C GLY A 214 -2.91 -8.73 -6.30
N SER A 215 -3.16 -8.17 -5.11
CA SER A 215 -4.18 -8.63 -4.17
C SER A 215 -5.58 -8.69 -4.80
N GLU A 216 -5.93 -7.71 -5.65
CA GLU A 216 -7.26 -7.60 -6.24
C GLU A 216 -7.56 -8.74 -7.22
N THR A 217 -6.54 -9.22 -7.95
CA THR A 217 -6.64 -10.37 -8.85
C THR A 217 -6.49 -11.72 -8.15
N TRP A 218 -5.90 -11.70 -6.94
CA TRP A 218 -5.78 -12.87 -6.09
C TRP A 218 -7.11 -13.19 -5.42
N CYS A 219 -7.82 -12.18 -4.89
CA CYS A 219 -9.06 -12.38 -4.14
C CYS A 219 -10.33 -12.41 -5.01
N ASP A 220 -10.35 -11.76 -6.19
CA ASP A 220 -11.53 -11.75 -7.07
C ASP A 220 -11.15 -12.14 -8.52
N ARG A 221 -10.53 -13.31 -8.67
CA ARG A 221 -9.96 -13.74 -9.95
C ARG A 221 -10.98 -13.81 -11.09
N GLU A 222 -12.21 -14.21 -10.81
CA GLU A 222 -13.27 -14.33 -11.83
C GLU A 222 -13.71 -13.00 -12.41
N LEU A 223 -13.59 -11.94 -11.59
CA LEU A 223 -13.80 -10.61 -12.06
C LEU A 223 -12.72 -10.23 -13.09
N TYR A 224 -11.57 -10.90 -13.14
CA TYR A 224 -10.43 -10.54 -13.99
C TYR A 224 -10.13 -11.48 -15.17
N CYS A 225 -9.92 -10.91 -16.36
CA CYS A 225 -9.58 -11.65 -17.58
C CYS A 225 -8.05 -11.77 -17.75
N LEU A 226 -7.42 -12.66 -16.97
CA LEU A 226 -5.96 -12.82 -16.87
C LEU A 226 -5.24 -13.31 -18.14
N LYS A 227 -5.98 -13.71 -19.19
CA LYS A 227 -5.42 -14.15 -20.48
C LYS A 227 -5.30 -13.02 -21.52
N ALA A 228 -5.62 -11.78 -21.14
CA ALA A 228 -5.58 -10.62 -22.03
C ALA A 228 -4.93 -9.41 -21.33
N SER A 229 -4.16 -8.61 -22.08
CA SER A 229 -3.48 -7.41 -21.56
C SER A 229 -3.92 -6.12 -22.27
N ARG A 230 -3.77 -4.98 -21.59
CA ARG A 230 -4.21 -3.66 -22.06
C ARG A 230 -3.13 -3.02 -22.92
N ARG A 231 -3.47 -2.72 -24.18
CA ARG A 231 -2.59 -2.04 -25.13
C ARG A 231 -3.32 -0.82 -25.67
N ARG A 232 -2.61 0.30 -25.76
CA ARG A 232 -3.11 1.44 -26.54
C ARG A 232 -2.90 1.11 -28.02
N ALA A 233 -3.90 1.37 -28.85
CA ALA A 233 -3.75 1.26 -30.30
C ALA A 233 -2.61 2.17 -30.78
N ALA A 234 -1.91 1.76 -31.84
CA ALA A 234 -0.86 2.57 -32.46
C ALA A 234 -1.38 3.98 -32.79
N GLY A 235 -0.56 4.99 -32.50
CA GLY A 235 -0.92 6.39 -32.68
C GLY A 235 0.26 7.23 -33.16
N TYR A 236 -0.02 8.47 -33.53
CA TYR A 236 0.95 9.39 -34.13
C TYR A 236 2.26 9.58 -33.32
N SER A 237 2.19 9.50 -31.99
CA SER A 237 3.34 9.66 -31.09
C SER A 237 4.06 8.35 -30.74
N GLY A 238 3.61 7.21 -31.28
CA GLY A 238 4.12 5.89 -30.95
C GLY A 238 3.61 4.85 -31.95
N PRO A 239 4.37 4.55 -33.02
CA PRO A 239 3.91 3.71 -34.14
C PRO A 239 3.65 2.24 -33.77
N ALA A 240 4.17 1.78 -32.62
CA ALA A 240 3.87 0.47 -32.06
C ALA A 240 2.66 0.46 -31.09
N GLY A 241 2.21 1.64 -30.63
CA GLY A 241 1.36 1.80 -29.45
C GLY A 241 2.12 1.40 -28.17
N PRO A 242 2.06 2.16 -27.06
CA PRO A 242 2.68 1.69 -25.83
C PRO A 242 2.02 0.37 -25.37
N GLU A 243 2.83 -0.68 -25.20
CA GLU A 243 2.52 -1.77 -24.27
C GLU A 243 2.42 -1.12 -22.89
N LEU A 244 1.25 -1.20 -22.24
CA LEU A 244 1.13 -0.87 -20.83
C LEU A 244 1.73 -2.05 -20.04
N GLY A 245 3.07 -2.10 -20.03
CA GLY A 245 3.88 -3.09 -19.33
C GLY A 245 4.54 -4.14 -20.24
N PRO A 246 5.82 -4.51 -20.02
CA PRO A 246 6.39 -5.73 -20.57
C PRO A 246 5.66 -6.95 -19.96
N ALA A 247 5.83 -8.12 -20.59
CA ALA A 247 5.17 -9.40 -20.27
C ALA A 247 5.35 -9.97 -18.83
N ALA A 248 5.74 -9.15 -17.85
CA ALA A 248 5.77 -9.46 -16.42
C ALA A 248 4.77 -8.62 -15.58
N ASP A 249 4.20 -7.54 -16.14
CA ASP A 249 3.28 -6.61 -15.44
C ASP A 249 1.96 -6.45 -16.22
N GLY A 250 1.31 -7.56 -16.56
CA GLY A 250 0.01 -7.52 -17.23
C GLY A 250 -1.02 -6.79 -16.37
N SER A 251 -1.59 -5.67 -16.86
CA SER A 251 -2.77 -5.09 -16.22
C SER A 251 -3.99 -5.99 -16.45
N ALA A 252 -4.61 -6.49 -15.38
CA ALA A 252 -5.79 -7.35 -15.43
C ALA A 252 -7.08 -6.53 -15.63
N TYR A 253 -8.08 -7.13 -16.30
CA TYR A 253 -9.35 -6.48 -16.66
C TYR A 253 -10.60 -7.06 -16.04
N HIS A 254 -11.59 -6.23 -15.74
CA HIS A 254 -12.95 -6.73 -15.48
C HIS A 254 -13.53 -7.53 -16.68
N CYS A 255 -13.92 -8.78 -16.45
CA CYS A 255 -14.52 -9.63 -17.48
C CYS A 255 -15.94 -9.20 -17.88
N ARG A 256 -16.64 -8.37 -17.08
CA ARG A 256 -17.90 -7.66 -17.39
C ARG A 256 -18.30 -6.72 -16.22
N PRO A 257 -19.03 -5.62 -16.46
CA PRO A 257 -19.73 -4.92 -15.37
C PRO A 257 -20.83 -5.84 -14.83
N ARG A 258 -20.84 -6.10 -13.51
CA ARG A 258 -22.03 -6.66 -12.84
C ARG A 258 -23.13 -5.59 -12.98
N LEU A 259 -24.19 -5.91 -13.71
CA LEU A 259 -25.46 -5.18 -13.70
C LEU A 259 -26.19 -5.43 -12.40
#